data_AF-A0A2M7WU47-F1
#
_entry.id   AF-A0A2M7WU47-F1
#
_cell.length_a   1.000
_cell.length_b   1.000
_cell.length_c   1.000
_cell.angle_alpha   90.00
_cell.angle_beta   90.00
_cell.angle_gamma   90.00
#
_symmetry.space_group_name_H-M   'P 1'
#
loop_
_entity.id
_entity.type
_entity.pdbx_description
1 polymer ?
#
loop_
_entity_poly.entity_id
_entity_poly.type
_entity_poly.pdbx_seq_one_letter_code
_entity_poly.pdbx_strand_id
1 'polypeptide(L)' 'MNSSLKTNPSEESRILLDTLKTAVTQALEKKRRLGQYAVIWKNGKPDRLGADPTAAESERA' A
#
# COMPACT_ATOMS: atom_id res chain seq x y z
N MET A 1 9.58 2.71 27.38
CA MET A 1 10.18 4.00 26.96
C MET A 1 9.31 4.54 25.84
N ASN A 2 8.53 5.58 26.13
CA ASN A 2 7.35 5.95 25.35
C ASN A 2 7.56 7.38 24.86
N SER A 3 8.56 7.62 24.02
CA SER A 3 8.86 8.96 23.52
C SER A 3 7.97 9.30 22.32
N SER A 4 6.69 9.60 22.58
CA SER A 4 5.82 10.26 21.60
C SER A 4 6.15 11.75 21.54
N LEU A 5 7.31 12.07 20.96
CA LEU A 5 7.58 13.42 20.49
C LEU A 5 6.93 13.53 19.10
N LYS A 6 5.67 13.97 19.05
CA LYS A 6 5.02 14.31 17.77
C LYS A 6 5.62 15.61 17.25
N THR A 7 6.84 15.55 16.74
CA THR A 7 7.42 16.63 15.94
C THR A 7 6.70 16.61 14.60
N ASN A 8 6.01 17.70 14.29
CA ASN A 8 5.40 17.88 12.98
C ASN A 8 6.52 17.65 11.93
N PRO A 9 6.37 16.72 10.98
CA PRO A 9 7.45 16.41 10.05
C PRO A 9 7.84 17.68 9.28
N SER A 10 9.15 17.88 9.11
CA SER A 10 9.68 18.99 8.31
C SER A 10 9.09 18.96 6.90
N GLU A 11 9.10 20.10 6.22
CA GLU A 11 8.62 20.20 4.84
C GLU A 11 9.32 19.20 3.92
N GLU A 12 10.64 19.06 4.04
CA GLU A 12 11.44 18.05 3.33
C GLU A 12 10.97 16.62 3.62
N SER A 13 10.65 16.30 4.88
CA SER A 13 10.14 14.98 5.25
C SER A 13 8.77 14.70 4.62
N ARG A 14 7.93 15.72 4.46
CA ARG A 14 6.63 15.59 3.79
C ARG A 14 6.80 15.37 2.29
N ILE A 15 7.71 16.11 1.65
CA ILE A 15 8.04 15.95 0.23
C ILE A 15 8.58 14.54 -0.04
N LEU A 16 9.47 14.04 0.83
CA LEU A 16 10.01 12.69 0.71
C LEU A 16 8.91 11.63 0.85
N LEU A 17 8.02 11.79 1.84
CA LEU A 17 6.89 10.88 2.04
C LEU A 17 5.92 10.88 0.85
N ASP A 18 5.62 12.05 0.29
CA ASP A 18 4.74 12.18 -0.86
C ASP A 18 5.34 11.56 -2.12
N THR A 19 6.64 11.80 -2.35
CA THR A 19 7.40 11.20 -3.45
C THR A 19 7.37 9.67 -3.36
N LEU A 20 7.62 9.13 -2.15
CA LEU A 20 7.58 7.69 -1.92
C LEU A 20 6.19 7.10 -2.18
N LYS A 21 5.14 7.74 -1.65
CA LYS A 21 3.75 7.31 -1.86
C LYS A 21 3.39 7.30 -3.34
N THR A 22 3.79 8.33 -4.08
CA THR A 22 3.54 8.45 -5.52
C THR A 22 4.26 7.35 -6.29
N ALA A 23 5.54 7.11 -6.03
CA ALA A 23 6.32 6.07 -6.70
C ALA A 23 5.74 4.67 -6.46
N VAL A 24 5.39 4.36 -5.20
CA VAL A 24 4.77 3.07 -4.83
C VAL A 24 3.40 2.91 -5.50
N THR A 25 2.58 3.97 -5.52
CA THR A 25 1.25 3.94 -6.16
C THR A 25 1.37 3.65 -7.66
N GLN A 26 2.29 4.32 -8.36
CA GLN A 26 2.52 4.07 -9.78
C GLN A 26 3.01 2.64 -10.06
N ALA A 27 3.89 2.11 -9.21
CA ALA A 27 4.37 0.74 -9.35
C ALA A 27 3.26 -0.30 -9.14
N LEU A 28 2.40 -0.11 -8.13
CA LEU A 28 1.26 -0.98 -7.86
C LEU A 28 0.22 -0.90 -8.98
N GLU A 29 -0.06 0.29 -9.51
CA GLU A 29 -0.98 0.45 -10.64
C GLU A 29 -0.46 -0.23 -11.91
N LYS A 30 0.85 -0.15 -12.18
CA LYS A 30 1.48 -0.89 -13.28
C LYS A 30 1.33 -2.41 -13.10
N LYS A 31 1.52 -2.92 -11.89
CA LYS A 31 1.31 -4.35 -11.58
C LYS A 31 -0.14 -4.77 -11.77
N ARG A 32 -1.10 -3.96 -11.30
CA ARG A 32 -2.54 -4.18 -11.49
C ARG A 32 -2.90 -4.28 -12.96
N ARG A 33 -2.39 -3.36 -13.80
CA ARG A 33 -2.61 -3.37 -15.25
C ARG A 33 -2.03 -4.59 -15.97
N LEU A 34 -1.03 -5.26 -15.38
CA LEU A 34 -0.47 -6.50 -15.87
C LEU A 34 -1.22 -7.75 -15.37
N GLY A 35 -2.33 -7.57 -14.63
CA GLY A 35 -3.08 -8.67 -14.00
C GLY A 35 -2.34 -9.34 -12.84
N GLN A 36 -1.31 -8.68 -12.29
CA GLN A 36 -0.55 -9.20 -11.16
C GLN A 36 -1.13 -8.66 -9.85
N TYR A 37 -1.17 -9.53 -8.84
CA TYR A 37 -1.53 -9.13 -7.48
C TYR A 37 -0.31 -8.61 -6.71
N ALA A 38 -0.56 -7.74 -5.74
CA ALA A 38 0.41 -7.30 -4.75
C ALA A 38 -0.13 -7.60 -3.35
N VAL A 39 0.73 -8.10 -2.45
CA VAL A 39 0.41 -8.28 -1.04
C VAL A 39 0.97 -7.07 -0.29
N ILE A 40 0.08 -6.30 0.33
CA ILE A 40 0.45 -5.17 1.20
C ILE A 40 0.14 -5.51 2.65
N TRP A 41 0.84 -4.90 3.60
CA TRP A 41 0.55 -5.06 5.01
C TRP A 41 -0.27 -3.87 5.50
N LYS A 42 -1.49 -4.14 5.96
CA LYS A 42 -2.40 -3.13 6.51
C LYS A 42 -2.84 -3.58 7.90
N ASN A 43 -2.67 -2.71 8.90
CA ASN A 43 -3.02 -3.00 10.30
C ASN A 43 -2.41 -4.31 10.83
N GLY A 44 -1.16 -4.59 10.45
CA GLY A 44 -0.44 -5.80 10.88
C GLY A 44 -0.92 -7.10 10.21
N LYS A 45 -1.76 -7.02 9.18
CA LYS A 45 -2.23 -8.18 8.42
C LYS A 45 -1.90 -8.03 6.93
N PRO A 46 -1.57 -9.13 6.22
CA PRO A 46 -1.42 -9.10 4.78
C PRO A 46 -2.80 -8.91 4.11
N ASP A 47 -2.85 -8.03 3.12
CA ASP A 47 -4.02 -7.67 2.32
C ASP A 47 -3.63 -7.73 0.84
N ARG A 48 -4.54 -8.17 -0.04
CA ARG A 48 -4.25 -8.41 -1.46
C ARG A 48 -4.87 -7.31 -2.32
N LEU A 49 -4.03 -6.64 -3.10
CA LEU A 49 -4.44 -5.65 -4.10
C LEU A 49 -4.25 -6.22 -5.50
N GLY A 50 -5.25 -6.07 -6.37
CA GLY A 50 -5.10 -6.33 -7.81
C GLY A 50 -5.55 -7.70 -8.33
N ALA A 51 -6.35 -8.46 -7.58
CA ALA A 51 -7.24 -9.45 -8.17
C ALA A 51 -8.65 -8.86 -8.19
N ASP A 52 -9.34 -8.91 -9.34
CA ASP A 52 -10.76 -8.57 -9.39
C ASP A 52 -11.50 -9.33 -8.26
N PRO A 53 -12.35 -8.66 -7.47
CA PRO A 53 -13.02 -9.27 -6.33
C PRO A 53 -13.89 -10.49 -6.71
N THR A 54 -14.24 -10.65 -7.98
CA THR A 54 -15.04 -11.76 -8.50
C THR A 54 -14.30 -13.10 -8.62
N ALA A 55 -12.98 -13.16 -8.46
CA ALA A 55 -12.24 -14.43 -8.54
C ALA A 55 -12.05 -15.14 -7.18
N ALA A 56 -12.21 -14.44 -6.05
CA ALA A 56 -11.86 -14.99 -4.73
C ALA A 56 -13.03 -15.66 -3.98
N GLU A 57 -14.28 -15.42 -4.39
CA GLU A 57 -15.48 -15.95 -3.71
C GLU A 57 -16.01 -17.26 -4.32
N SER A 58 -15.55 -17.68 -5.50
CA SER A 58 -16.09 -18.87 -6.18
C SER A 58 -15.31 -20.18 -5.91
N GLU A 59 -14.28 -20.17 -5.04
CA GLU A 59 -13.49 -21.38 -4.70
C GLU A 59 -13.74 -21.86 -3.25
N ARG A 60 -14.94 -21.57 -2.71
CA ARG A 60 -15.43 -22.12 -1.43
C ARG A 60 -16.94 -22.42 -1.42
N ALA A 61 -17.54 -22.69 -2.59
CA ALA A 61 -18.91 -23.17 -2.70
C ALA A 61 -18.92 -24.66 -3.09
#